data_AF-A0A535EYZ8-F1
#
_entry.id   AF-A0A535EYZ8-F1
#
_cell.length_a   1.000
_cell.length_b   1.000
_cell.length_c   1.000
_cell.angle_alpha   90.00
_cell.angle_beta   90.00
_cell.angle_gamma   90.00
#
_symmetry.space_group_name_H-M   'P 1'
#
loop_
_entity.id
_entity.type
_entity.pdbx_description
1 polymer ?
#
loop_
_entity_poly.entity_id
_entity_poly.type
_entity_poly.pdbx_seq_one_letter_code
_entity_poly.pdbx_strand_id
1 'polypeptide(L)' 'MLDREEGGKLVRKIWIEQVYKHIPNPKHSYVCPWDEMPEWERETDRAIFDAIAAALRQENSEQSN' A
#
# COMPACT_ATOMS: atom_id res chain seq x y z
N MET A 1 12.43 -8.63 5.49
CA MET A 1 12.00 -7.31 4.99
C MET A 1 11.32 -7.59 3.67
N LEU A 2 10.06 -7.17 3.50
CA LEU A 2 9.41 -7.28 2.20
C LEU A 2 10.21 -6.45 1.19
N ASP A 3 10.36 -6.96 -0.03
CA ASP A 3 10.88 -6.11 -1.09
C ASP A 3 9.84 -5.05 -1.49
N ARG A 4 10.27 -4.07 -2.30
CA ARG A 4 9.43 -2.93 -2.67
C ARG A 4 8.16 -3.34 -3.43
N GLU A 5 8.26 -4.38 -4.26
CA GLU A 5 7.13 -4.88 -5.05
C GLU A 5 6.11 -5.59 -4.15
N GLU A 6 6.59 -6.46 -3.27
CA GLU A 6 5.76 -7.12 -2.25
C GLU A 6 5.08 -6.11 -1.32
N GLY A 7 5.80 -5.03 -0.96
CA GLY A 7 5.26 -3.92 -0.17
C GLY A 7 4.12 -3.17 -0.87
N GLY A 8 4.29 -2.82 -2.15
CA GLY A 8 3.23 -2.20 -2.95
C GLY A 8 2.00 -3.10 -3.08
N LYS A 9 2.19 -4.41 -3.35
CA LYS A 9 1.11 -5.39 -3.40
C LYS A 9 0.34 -5.49 -2.08
N LEU A 10 1.05 -5.40 -0.94
CA LEU A 10 0.43 -5.38 0.37
C LEU A 10 -0.46 -4.13 0.56
N VAL A 11 0.04 -2.94 0.20
CA VAL A 11 -0.74 -1.69 0.26
C VAL A 11 -2.02 -1.80 -0.58
N ARG A 12 -1.92 -2.27 -1.83
CA ARG A 12 -3.08 -2.47 -2.71
C ARG A 12 -4.08 -3.45 -2.10
N LYS A 13 -3.62 -4.57 -1.55
CA LYS A 13 -4.50 -5.55 -0.90
C LYS A 13 -5.28 -4.93 0.26
N ILE A 14 -4.60 -4.20 1.15
CA ILE A 14 -5.22 -3.52 2.28
C ILE A 14 -6.23 -2.48 1.79
N TRP A 15 -5.87 -1.69 0.77
CA TRP A 15 -6.78 -0.73 0.16
C TRP A 15 -8.08 -1.38 -0.33
N ILE A 16 -7.97 -2.47 -1.11
CA ILE A 16 -9.12 -3.22 -1.62
C ILE A 16 -10.01 -3.70 -0.46
N GLU A 17 -9.41 -4.29 0.57
CA GLU A 17 -10.12 -4.75 1.77
C GLU A 17 -10.87 -3.60 2.47
N GLN A 18 -10.23 -2.43 2.63
CA GLN A 18 -10.89 -1.26 3.23
C GLN A 18 -12.01 -0.70 2.35
N VAL A 19 -11.82 -0.67 1.02
CA VAL A 19 -12.86 -0.22 0.09
C VAL A 19 -14.11 -1.10 0.23
N TYR A 20 -13.97 -2.42 0.21
CA TYR A 20 -15.12 -3.32 0.39
C TYR A 20 -15.80 -3.18 1.76
N LYS A 21 -15.03 -2.86 2.81
CA LYS A 21 -15.56 -2.64 4.15
C LYS A 21 -16.39 -1.35 4.25
N HIS A 22 -16.01 -0.31 3.53
CA HIS A 22 -16.56 1.03 3.73
C HIS A 22 -17.45 1.53 2.59
N ILE A 23 -17.35 0.95 1.39
CA ILE A 23 -18.08 1.36 0.20
C ILE A 23 -18.91 0.19 -0.31
N PRO A 24 -20.24 0.20 -0.08
CA PRO A 24 -21.14 -0.77 -0.71
C PRO A 24 -21.10 -0.63 -2.23
N ASN A 25 -20.90 -1.75 -2.94
CA ASN A 25 -20.81 -1.81 -4.41
C ASN A 25 -19.73 -0.87 -5.01
N PRO A 26 -18.44 -1.10 -4.71
CA PRO A 26 -17.38 -0.21 -5.17
C PRO A 26 -17.22 -0.27 -6.71
N LYS A 27 -16.75 0.84 -7.28
CA LYS A 27 -16.35 0.88 -8.70
C LYS A 27 -15.17 -0.07 -8.92
N HIS A 28 -15.13 -0.75 -10.06
CA HIS A 28 -14.03 -1.63 -10.44
C HIS A 28 -12.67 -0.93 -10.34
N SER A 29 -12.58 0.34 -10.74
CA SER A 29 -11.35 1.13 -10.66
C SER A 29 -10.82 1.34 -9.24
N TYR A 30 -11.64 1.18 -8.20
CA TYR A 30 -11.18 1.26 -6.80
C TYR A 30 -10.63 -0.06 -6.28
N VAL A 31 -11.02 -1.17 -6.91
CA VAL A 31 -10.71 -2.53 -6.46
C VAL A 31 -9.93 -3.34 -7.51
N CYS A 32 -9.35 -2.64 -8.50
CA CYS A 32 -8.56 -3.24 -9.57
C CYS A 32 -7.38 -4.04 -8.98
N PRO A 33 -7.20 -5.32 -9.36
CA PRO A 33 -6.10 -6.14 -8.85
C PRO A 33 -4.75 -5.65 -9.37
N TRP A 34 -3.67 -5.97 -8.64
CA TRP A 34 -2.32 -5.46 -8.88
C TRP A 34 -1.84 -5.60 -10.34
N ASP A 35 -2.05 -6.76 -10.95
CA ASP A 35 -1.53 -7.05 -12.28
C ASP A 35 -2.27 -6.29 -13.39
N GLU A 36 -3.46 -5.75 -13.10
CA GLU A 36 -4.28 -4.97 -14.02
C GLU A 36 -4.13 -3.46 -13.81
N MET A 37 -3.41 -3.03 -12.78
CA MET A 37 -3.18 -1.62 -12.51
C MET A 37 -2.16 -1.01 -13.48
N PRO A 38 -2.37 0.25 -13.90
CA PRO A 38 -1.34 0.97 -14.64
C PRO A 38 -0.11 1.20 -13.76
N GLU A 39 1.07 1.27 -14.38
CA GLU A 39 2.35 1.33 -13.65
C GLU A 39 2.44 2.52 -12.68
N TRP A 40 1.85 3.66 -13.03
CA TRP A 40 1.87 4.84 -12.14
C TRP A 40 1.09 4.61 -10.83
N GLU A 41 0.03 3.81 -10.85
CA GLU A 41 -0.69 3.46 -9.62
C GLU A 41 0.10 2.44 -8.79
N ARG A 42 0.72 1.45 -9.44
CA ARG A 42 1.61 0.49 -8.75
C ARG A 42 2.75 1.24 -8.05
N GLU A 43 3.33 2.22 -8.74
CA GLU A 43 4.39 3.05 -8.19
C GLU A 43 3.94 3.90 -7.01
N THR A 44 2.70 4.38 -7.03
CA THR A 44 2.09 5.09 -5.89
C THR A 44 1.99 4.18 -4.66
N ASP A 45 1.49 2.96 -4.82
CA ASP A 45 1.36 1.99 -3.72
C ASP A 45 2.73 1.57 -3.16
N ARG A 46 3.74 1.39 -4.02
CA ARG A 46 5.13 1.16 -3.58
C ARG A 46 5.67 2.34 -2.79
N ALA A 47 5.44 3.57 -3.23
CA ALA A 47 5.89 4.78 -2.54
C ALA A 47 5.22 4.95 -1.17
N ILE A 48 3.93 4.60 -1.05
CA ILE A 48 3.22 4.57 0.24
C ILE A 48 3.90 3.58 1.19
N PHE A 49 4.21 2.37 0.73
CA PHE A 49 4.91 1.36 1.53
C PHE A 49 6.28 1.88 2.00
N ASP A 50 7.08 2.45 1.10
CA ASP A 50 8.40 2.98 1.43
C ASP A 50 8.32 4.10 2.47
N ALA A 51 7.35 5.00 2.35
CA ALA A 51 7.14 6.10 3.29
C ALA A 51 6.78 5.59 4.70
N ILE A 52 5.85 4.63 4.80
CA ILE A 52 5.48 4.01 6.08
C ILE A 52 6.68 3.28 6.69
N ALA A 53 7.42 2.51 5.89
CA ALA A 53 8.59 1.79 6.36
C ALA A 53 9.71 2.75 6.83
N ALA A 54 9.86 3.91 6.18
CA ALA A 54 10.79 4.95 6.61
C ALA A 54 10.36 5.60 7.93
N ALA A 55 9.08 5.94 8.08
CA ALA A 55 8.54 6.50 9.32
C ALA A 55 8.75 5.55 10.51
N LEU A 56 8.42 4.26 10.36
CA LEU A 56 8.63 3.26 11.42
C LEU A 56 10.11 3.12 11.82
N ARG A 57 11.04 3.25 10.87
CA ARG A 57 12.49 3.23 11.18
C ARG A 57 12.92 4.46 11.99
N GLN A 58 12.38 5.63 11.67
CA GLN A 58 12.66 6.88 12.40
C GLN A 58 12.13 6.78 13.84
N GLU A 59 10.88 6.37 14.03
CA GLU A 59 10.28 6.18 15.36
C GLU A 59 11.10 5.20 16.22
N ASN A 60 11.55 4.07 15.66
CA ASN A 60 12.36 3.10 16.39
C ASN A 60 13.74 3.66 16.79
N SER A 61 14.32 4.55 15.97
CA SER A 61 15.59 5.20 16.27
C SER A 61 15.46 6.26 17.38
N GLU A 62 14.32 6.95 17.44
CA GLU A 62 14.02 7.95 18.46
C GLU A 62 13.71 7.32 19.83
N GLN A 63 13.09 6.14 19.85
CA GLN A 63 12.81 5.39 21.09
C GLN A 63 14.04 4.68 21.69
N SER A 64 15.11 4.55 20.91
CA SER A 64 16.35 3.87 21.33
C SER A 64 17.43 4.83 21.85
N ASN A 65 17.16 6.15 21.85
CA ASN A 65 17.99 7.21 22.43
C ASN A 65 17.41 7.70 23.76
#